data_AF-A0A969IGR6-F1
#
_entry.id   AF-A0A969IGR6-F1
#
_cell.length_a   1.000
_cell.length_b   1.000
_cell.length_c   1.000
_cell.angle_alpha   90.00
_cell.angle_beta   90.00
_cell.angle_gamma   90.00
#
_symmetry.space_group_name_H-M   'P 1'
#
loop_
_entity.id
_entity.type
_entity.pdbx_description
1 polymer ?
#
loop_
_entity_poly.entity_id
_entity_poly.type
_entity_poly.pdbx_seq_one_letter_code
_entity_poly.pdbx_strand_id
1 'polypeptide(L)'
;MTAAAAGPSAAPRAIALTIAGSDSSGGAGIQADLKTFSAFGVYGASVITALTAQNTLGVQGVATVAPGFIAAQLNSVLSDLDVGAIKTGMLA
;
A
#
# COMPACT_ATOMS: atom_id res chain seq x y z
N MET A 1 -21.11 39.22 10.95
CA MET A 1 -20.78 37.85 10.50
C MET A 1 -19.57 37.94 9.58
N THR A 2 -18.36 37.86 10.12
CA THR A 2 -17.13 37.76 9.33
C THR A 2 -16.87 36.27 9.08
N ALA A 3 -16.85 35.87 7.82
CA ALA A 3 -16.50 34.50 7.43
C ALA A 3 -15.07 34.18 7.90
N ALA A 4 -14.91 33.06 8.60
CA ALA A 4 -13.59 32.54 8.94
C ALA A 4 -12.87 32.16 7.64
N ALA A 5 -11.64 32.66 7.47
CA ALA A 5 -10.78 32.26 6.37
C ALA A 5 -10.52 30.75 6.45
N ALA A 6 -10.80 30.02 5.36
CA ALA A 6 -10.41 28.63 5.22
C ALA A 6 -8.88 28.54 5.42
N GLY A 7 -8.45 27.66 6.33
CA GLY A 7 -7.04 27.38 6.58
C GLY A 7 -6.34 26.92 5.29
N PRO A 8 -4.99 26.93 5.24
CA PRO A 8 -4.25 26.58 4.05
C PRO A 8 -4.71 25.20 3.55
N SER A 9 -5.22 25.15 2.32
CA SER A 9 -5.52 23.90 1.62
C SER A 9 -4.23 23.09 1.61
N ALA A 10 -4.17 22.00 2.38
CA ALA A 10 -3.06 21.07 2.30
C ALA A 10 -2.91 20.68 0.82
N ALA A 11 -1.72 20.88 0.25
CA ALA A 11 -1.44 20.42 -1.10
C ALA A 11 -1.85 18.94 -1.20
N PRO A 12 -2.40 18.50 -2.35
CA PRO A 12 -2.83 17.12 -2.49
C PRO A 12 -1.66 16.19 -2.17
N ARG A 13 -1.85 15.27 -1.21
CA ARG A 13 -0.81 14.30 -0.84
C ARG A 13 -0.59 13.38 -2.03
N ALA A 14 0.65 13.22 -2.46
CA ALA A 14 1.01 12.21 -3.45
C ALA A 14 0.54 10.84 -2.97
N ILE A 15 0.01 10.02 -3.88
CA ILE A 15 -0.48 8.67 -3.61
C ILE A 15 0.44 7.67 -4.30
N ALA A 16 0.94 6.70 -3.56
CA ALA A 16 1.71 5.58 -4.09
C ALA A 16 1.03 4.24 -3.74
N LEU A 17 1.05 3.32 -4.69
CA LEU A 17 0.52 1.97 -4.54
C LEU A 17 1.66 0.96 -4.46
N THR A 18 1.68 0.10 -3.44
CA THR A 18 2.51 -1.11 -3.44
C THR A 18 1.72 -2.33 -3.92
N ILE A 19 2.34 -3.17 -4.75
CA ILE A 19 1.83 -4.47 -5.16
C ILE A 19 2.87 -5.52 -4.72
N ALA A 20 2.63 -6.17 -3.58
CA ALA A 20 3.60 -7.10 -3.00
C ALA A 20 2.95 -8.11 -2.04
N GLY A 21 3.77 -9.05 -1.54
CA GLY A 21 3.39 -9.91 -0.43
C GLY A 21 3.41 -9.19 0.92
N SER A 22 2.70 -9.73 1.90
CA SER A 22 2.79 -9.27 3.29
C SER A 22 4.08 -9.73 3.97
N ASP A 23 4.41 -9.13 5.10
CA ASP A 23 5.28 -9.66 6.15
C ASP A 23 4.58 -9.44 7.50
N SER A 24 4.30 -10.51 8.26
CA SER A 24 3.60 -10.41 9.54
C SER A 24 4.41 -9.69 10.62
N SER A 25 5.75 -9.71 10.55
CA SER A 25 6.60 -8.93 11.46
C SER A 25 6.68 -7.44 11.09
N GLY A 26 6.29 -7.11 9.86
CA GLY A 26 6.25 -5.74 9.36
C GLY A 26 7.61 -5.11 9.05
N GLY A 27 8.67 -5.91 8.91
CA GLY A 27 10.01 -5.45 8.52
C GLY A 27 10.24 -5.40 7.01
N ALA A 28 9.43 -6.14 6.23
CA ALA A 28 9.47 -6.23 4.77
C ALA A 28 8.05 -6.14 4.17
N GLY A 29 7.91 -6.56 2.90
CA GLY A 29 6.63 -6.65 2.20
C GLY A 29 5.88 -5.32 2.09
N ILE A 30 4.56 -5.40 1.92
CA ILE A 30 3.71 -4.20 1.86
C ILE A 30 3.80 -3.34 3.14
N GLN A 31 4.09 -3.96 4.29
CA GLN A 31 4.21 -3.25 5.56
C GLN A 31 5.41 -2.29 5.57
N ALA A 32 6.56 -2.75 5.09
CA ALA A 32 7.73 -1.89 4.93
C ALA A 32 7.48 -0.81 3.87
N ASP A 33 6.85 -1.17 2.75
CA ASP A 33 6.52 -0.21 1.69
C ASP A 33 5.63 0.93 2.23
N LEU A 34 4.55 0.60 2.95
CA LEU A 34 3.62 1.59 3.50
C LEU A 34 4.26 2.45 4.60
N LYS A 35 5.15 1.88 5.42
CA LYS A 35 5.95 2.65 6.39
C LYS A 35 6.87 3.64 5.67
N THR A 36 7.54 3.20 4.60
CA THR A 36 8.40 4.06 3.78
C THR A 36 7.60 5.19 3.14
N PHE A 37 6.46 4.89 2.50
CA PHE A 37 5.60 5.93 1.92
C PHE A 37 5.17 6.97 2.97
N SER A 38 4.73 6.48 4.14
CA SER A 38 4.34 7.35 5.25
C SER A 38 5.50 8.24 5.74
N ALA A 39 6.73 7.70 5.83
CA ALA A 39 7.91 8.45 6.23
C ALA A 39 8.29 9.57 5.24
N PHE A 40 7.91 9.43 3.96
CA PHE A 40 8.09 10.45 2.92
C PHE A 40 6.85 11.34 2.71
N GLY A 41 5.84 11.26 3.57
CA GLY A 41 4.62 12.07 3.46
C GLY A 41 3.70 11.67 2.31
N VAL A 42 3.87 10.46 1.77
CA VAL A 42 3.07 9.88 0.68
C VAL A 42 1.96 9.03 1.27
N TYR A 43 0.74 9.17 0.75
CA TYR A 43 -0.35 8.26 1.10
C TYR A 43 -0.11 6.90 0.43
N GLY A 44 0.01 5.84 1.23
CA GLY A 44 0.24 4.50 0.75
C GLY A 44 -1.04 3.69 0.61
N ALA A 45 -1.31 3.18 -0.59
CA ALA A 45 -2.29 2.13 -0.85
C ALA A 45 -1.57 0.79 -1.13
N SER A 46 -2.30 -0.33 -1.06
CA SER A 46 -1.70 -1.66 -1.25
C SER A 46 -2.61 -2.64 -2.00
N VAL A 47 -2.00 -3.49 -2.82
CA VAL A 47 -2.55 -4.74 -3.33
C VAL A 47 -1.68 -5.90 -2.83
N ILE A 48 -2.31 -6.90 -2.21
CA ILE A 48 -1.60 -8.05 -1.63
C ILE A 48 -1.59 -9.20 -2.65
N THR A 49 -0.39 -9.68 -2.98
CA THR A 49 -0.17 -10.81 -3.90
C THR A 49 -0.06 -12.15 -3.18
N ALA A 50 0.44 -12.15 -1.94
CA ALA A 50 0.36 -13.30 -1.05
C ALA A 50 0.41 -12.86 0.42
N LEU A 51 -0.22 -13.64 1.28
CA LEU A 51 0.01 -13.59 2.71
C LEU A 51 1.19 -14.51 3.05
N THR A 52 2.06 -14.06 3.94
CA THR A 52 3.16 -14.87 4.47
C THR A 52 2.99 -14.98 5.98
N ALA A 53 3.12 -16.18 6.52
CA ALA A 53 3.51 -16.32 7.92
C ALA A 53 5.03 -16.09 7.97
N GLN A 54 5.43 -14.85 8.24
CA GLN A 54 6.83 -14.42 8.22
C GLN A 54 7.18 -13.70 9.52
N ASN A 55 8.39 -13.95 10.00
CA ASN A 55 9.01 -13.19 11.07
C ASN A 55 10.49 -12.92 10.76
N THR A 56 11.20 -12.31 11.71
CA THR A 56 12.62 -11.94 11.54
C THR A 56 13.57 -13.13 11.44
N LEU A 57 13.11 -14.36 11.70
CA LEU A 57 13.88 -15.60 11.58
C LEU A 57 13.60 -16.35 10.27
N GLY A 58 12.62 -15.91 9.48
CA GLY A 58 12.30 -16.48 8.15
C GLY A 58 10.81 -16.59 7.86
N VAL A 59 10.49 -17.33 6.80
CA VAL A 59 9.12 -17.58 6.31
C VAL A 59 8.69 -19.00 6.69
N GLN A 60 7.56 -19.12 7.36
CA GLN A 60 6.99 -20.40 7.80
C GLN A 60 5.82 -20.87 6.91
N GLY A 61 5.25 -19.98 6.10
CA GLY A 61 4.18 -20.33 5.17
C GLY A 61 3.85 -19.20 4.22
N VAL A 62 3.31 -19.56 3.05
CA VAL A 62 2.86 -18.64 2.01
C VAL A 62 1.48 -19.07 1.55
N ALA A 63 0.55 -18.13 1.51
CA ALA A 63 -0.78 -18.29 0.94
C ALA A 63 -0.92 -17.29 -0.21
N THR A 64 -0.85 -17.78 -1.45
CA THR A 64 -0.96 -16.94 -2.65
C THR A 64 -2.40 -16.46 -2.84
N VAL A 65 -2.54 -15.23 -3.31
CA VAL A 65 -3.84 -14.66 -3.64
C VAL A 65 -4.19 -15.01 -5.08
N ALA A 66 -5.42 -15.46 -5.32
CA ALA A 66 -5.87 -15.78 -6.67
C ALA A 66 -5.74 -14.56 -7.61
N PRO A 67 -5.24 -14.71 -8.85
CA PRO A 67 -5.05 -13.58 -9.77
C PRO A 67 -6.31 -12.74 -10.02
N GLY A 68 -7.48 -13.38 -10.07
CA GLY A 68 -8.77 -12.67 -10.19
C GLY A 68 -9.05 -11.74 -9.00
N PHE A 69 -8.63 -12.12 -7.79
CA PHE A 69 -8.76 -11.27 -6.61
C PHE A 69 -7.67 -10.18 -6.55
N ILE A 70 -6.48 -10.43 -7.07
CA ILE A 70 -5.45 -9.39 -7.29
C ILE A 70 -5.98 -8.31 -8.25
N ALA A 71 -6.60 -8.72 -9.36
CA ALA A 71 -7.23 -7.80 -10.31
C ALA A 71 -8.39 -7.01 -9.66
N ALA A 72 -9.20 -7.65 -8.83
CA ALA A 72 -10.27 -6.97 -8.09
C ALA A 72 -9.73 -5.91 -7.11
N GLN A 73 -8.64 -6.21 -6.39
CA GLN A 73 -7.96 -5.24 -5.53
C GLN A 73 -7.41 -4.06 -6.34
N LEU A 74 -6.71 -4.34 -7.45
CA LEU A 74 -6.18 -3.32 -8.36
C LEU A 74 -7.28 -2.39 -8.87
N ASN A 75 -8.37 -2.95 -9.40
CA ASN A 75 -9.49 -2.17 -9.92
C ASN A 75 -10.14 -1.32 -8.82
N SER A 76 -10.32 -1.88 -7.62
CA SER A 76 -10.90 -1.15 -6.49
C SER A 76 -10.08 0.10 -6.16
N VAL A 77 -8.75 -0.05 -6.04
CA VAL A 77 -7.85 1.06 -5.72
C VAL A 77 -7.75 2.08 -6.86
N LEU A 78 -7.50 1.61 -8.09
CA LEU A 78 -7.26 2.49 -9.23
C LEU A 78 -8.53 3.20 -9.73
N SER A 79 -9.71 2.72 -9.35
CA SER A 79 -10.99 3.40 -9.64
C SER A 79 -11.33 4.53 -8.65
N ASP A 80 -10.66 4.58 -7.50
CA ASP A 80 -10.95 5.51 -6.40
C ASP A 80 -9.81 6.53 -6.19
N LEU A 81 -8.55 6.08 -6.27
CA LEU A 81 -7.39 6.88 -5.94
C LEU A 81 -6.61 7.34 -7.19
N ASP A 82 -6.20 8.61 -7.20
CA ASP A 82 -5.28 9.18 -8.20
C ASP A 82 -3.82 8.76 -7.91
N VAL A 83 -3.52 7.49 -8.16
CA VAL A 83 -2.21 6.88 -7.90
C VAL A 83 -1.15 7.44 -8.85
N GLY A 84 -0.19 8.19 -8.32
CA GLY A 84 0.91 8.79 -9.10
C GLY A 84 2.14 7.90 -9.24
N ALA A 85 2.27 6.85 -8.43
CA ALA A 85 3.39 5.91 -8.49
C ALA A 85 2.98 4.50 -8.06
N ILE A 86 3.54 3.48 -8.72
CA ILE A 86 3.36 2.07 -8.36
C ILE A 86 4.72 1.46 -8.08
N LYS A 87 4.83 0.74 -6.96
CA LYS A 87 5.98 -0.10 -6.62
C LYS A 87 5.55 -1.55 -6.62
N THR A 88 6.34 -2.42 -7.24
CA THR A 88 6.13 -3.87 -7.19
C THR A 88 7.16 -4.55 -6.29
N GLY A 89 6.71 -5.51 -5.49
CA GLY A 89 7.57 -6.39 -4.69
C GLY A 89 7.44 -7.84 -5.15
N MET A 90 7.16 -8.75 -4.21
CA MET A 90 6.89 -10.15 -4.52
C MET A 90 5.64 -10.30 -5.41
N LEU A 91 5.74 -11.04 -6.51
CA LEU A 91 4.68 -11.28 -7.51
C LEU A 91 4.34 -12.78 -7.61
N ALA A 92 4.07 -13.41 -6.46
CA ALA A 92 3.76 -14.84 -6.36
C ALA A 92 2.46 -15.23 -7.09
#